data_AF-A0A425WK70-F1
#
_entry.id   AF-A0A425WK70-F1
#
_cell.length_a   1.000
_cell.length_b   1.000
_cell.length_c   1.000
_cell.angle_alpha   90.00
_cell.angle_beta   90.00
_cell.angle_gamma   90.00
#
_symmetry.space_group_name_H-M   'P 1'
#
loop_
_entity.id
_entity.type
_entity.pdbx_description
1 polymer ?
#
loop_
_entity_poly.entity_id
_entity_poly.type
_entity_poly.pdbx_seq_one_letter_code
_entity_poly.pdbx_strand_id
1 'polypeptide(L)'
;MESDVSTWWVLIYLLIGAATIPLVRYLGPVAIRGYRLEIEYDNDVSRTNVIYRILSPALLSLCFVFLCEAVFCRFGAPIPTQRWMPTLFYWAILGLIKLLARINIVHPLAYIIEATCSALLAFFLEHFVVSGYYSLGIDILDQSNFAFQMEVAIFYVAVQMAITLAIRYRYRCTHDDYGKHEGLASTTSAEPHSSSGNCYGTAIDTSEKTLFEYERKFGSLLPKRYSQDLLLRTAFFAIMAIEDSNRPEAWRTLERIACLLGIAKTTGIMQQRSDSPLSDEESVLLAAGYIERMWDSYLKMYAKSAECCSGNHLSFSRGWYEYDYAPLADTLGRTFGSFYGDYCGTRLLNAGWVFRQVRQFEERNRCNLLPRTVIAAGTVFDVEIGWLSSFYGSWSGAYTVQSPSMPEMASLNHFELAKRNAMAEDVSRCCDGLKNQGCLIERVTFADGAIALVQFMCKERLPLECVESGFSYVN
;
A
#
# COMPACT_ATOMS: atom_id res chain seq x y z
N MET A 1 -33.93 44.69 -26.05
CA MET A 1 -34.57 44.91 -24.74
C MET A 1 -33.47 44.87 -23.71
N GLU A 2 -33.06 46.03 -23.20
CA GLU A 2 -32.19 46.10 -22.02
C GLU A 2 -32.94 45.48 -20.85
N SER A 3 -32.50 44.29 -20.42
CA SER A 3 -33.02 43.65 -19.22
C SER A 3 -32.40 44.34 -18.03
N ASP A 4 -33.09 45.34 -17.47
CA ASP A 4 -32.70 45.93 -16.19
C ASP A 4 -32.60 44.81 -15.15
N VAL A 5 -31.38 44.55 -14.69
CA VAL A 5 -31.13 43.54 -13.66
C VAL A 5 -31.68 44.12 -12.36
N SER A 6 -32.76 43.54 -11.85
CA SER A 6 -33.32 43.95 -10.57
C SER A 6 -32.23 43.93 -9.50
N THR A 7 -32.01 45.07 -8.82
CA THR A 7 -31.00 45.23 -7.77
C THR A 7 -31.12 44.14 -6.68
N TRP A 8 -32.34 43.66 -6.45
CA TRP A 8 -32.63 42.54 -5.54
C TRP A 8 -32.02 41.22 -5.98
N TRP A 9 -32.06 40.90 -7.28
CA TRP A 9 -31.45 39.68 -7.82
C TRP A 9 -29.92 39.73 -7.76
N VAL A 10 -29.31 40.90 -7.93
CA VAL A 10 -27.84 41.07 -7.75
C VAL A 10 -27.42 40.70 -6.32
N LEU A 11 -28.18 41.14 -5.31
CA LEU A 11 -27.92 40.79 -3.92
C LEU A 11 -28.08 39.28 -3.66
N ILE A 12 -29.12 38.66 -4.23
CA ILE A 12 -29.32 37.21 -4.13
C ILE A 12 -28.16 36.45 -4.80
N TYR A 13 -27.71 36.89 -5.98
CA TYR A 13 -26.57 36.26 -6.66
C TYR A 13 -25.27 36.38 -5.86
N LEU A 14 -25.04 37.51 -5.20
CA LEU A 14 -23.89 37.70 -4.32
C LEU A 14 -23.94 36.73 -3.13
N LEU A 15 -25.12 36.56 -2.51
CA LEU A 15 -25.33 35.61 -1.41
C LEU A 15 -25.13 34.16 -1.86
N ILE A 16 -25.65 33.80 -3.05
CA ILE A 16 -25.45 32.47 -3.63
C ILE A 16 -23.95 32.22 -3.88
N GLY A 17 -23.23 33.19 -4.46
CA GLY A 17 -21.79 33.10 -4.68
C GLY A 17 -21.02 32.90 -3.36
N ALA A 18 -21.37 33.64 -2.32
CA ALA A 18 -20.77 33.50 -0.99
C ALA A 18 -21.06 32.13 -0.36
N ALA A 19 -22.31 31.65 -0.42
CA ALA A 19 -22.74 30.37 0.14
C ALA A 19 -22.14 29.17 -0.61
N THR A 20 -21.83 29.34 -1.90
CA THR A 20 -21.23 28.28 -2.73
C THR A 20 -19.76 28.00 -2.34
N ILE A 21 -19.04 28.97 -1.77
CA ILE A 21 -17.65 28.80 -1.31
C ILE A 21 -17.47 27.70 -0.25
N PRO A 22 -18.15 27.74 0.91
CA PRO A 22 -18.04 26.67 1.90
C PRO A 22 -18.56 25.34 1.36
N LEU A 23 -19.57 25.37 0.49
CA LEU A 23 -20.15 24.16 -0.10
C LEU A 23 -19.20 23.45 -1.07
N VAL A 24 -18.59 24.18 -2.02
CA VAL A 24 -17.58 23.63 -2.94
C VAL A 24 -16.39 23.08 -2.16
N ARG A 25 -15.96 23.75 -1.09
CA ARG A 25 -14.91 23.27 -0.19
C ARG A 25 -15.32 22.00 0.56
N TYR A 26 -16.58 21.91 0.99
CA TYR A 26 -17.10 20.74 1.67
C TYR A 26 -17.34 19.55 0.74
N LEU A 27 -17.76 19.79 -0.50
CA LEU A 27 -18.07 18.74 -1.47
C LEU A 27 -16.87 18.34 -2.34
N GLY A 28 -15.75 19.06 -2.22
CA GLY A 28 -14.52 18.79 -2.98
C GLY A 28 -13.97 17.39 -2.75
N PRO A 29 -13.36 16.77 -3.79
CA PRO A 29 -12.93 15.37 -3.78
C PRO A 29 -11.96 15.08 -2.63
N VAL A 30 -12.43 14.32 -1.63
CA VAL A 30 -11.63 13.90 -0.46
C VAL A 30 -10.65 12.77 -0.82
N ALA A 31 -10.82 12.14 -1.98
CA ALA A 31 -9.82 11.24 -2.57
C ALA A 31 -8.48 11.94 -2.86
N ILE A 32 -8.48 13.29 -2.92
CA ILE A 32 -7.27 14.10 -2.99
C ILE A 32 -6.79 14.31 -1.55
N ARG A 33 -5.75 13.56 -1.15
CA ARG A 33 -5.11 13.68 0.17
C ARG A 33 -4.82 15.15 0.45
N GLY A 34 -5.45 15.66 1.51
CA GLY A 34 -5.26 17.05 1.95
C GLY A 34 -5.75 18.08 0.93
N TYR A 35 -7.00 17.98 0.47
CA TYR A 35 -7.66 19.06 -0.28
C TYR A 35 -7.63 20.37 0.51
N ARG A 36 -6.55 21.11 0.30
CA ARG A 36 -6.50 22.56 0.42
C ARG A 36 -6.82 23.09 -0.96
N LEU A 37 -7.51 24.22 -1.03
CA LEU A 37 -7.84 24.89 -2.28
C LEU A 37 -6.60 25.42 -3.04
N GLU A 38 -5.40 24.93 -2.69
CA GLU A 38 -4.17 25.71 -2.74
C GLU A 38 -2.93 24.99 -3.29
N ILE A 39 -2.75 23.66 -3.33
CA ILE A 39 -1.43 23.13 -3.74
C ILE A 39 -1.50 21.83 -4.57
N GLU A 40 -0.56 21.78 -5.55
CA GLU A 40 -0.13 20.72 -6.47
C GLU A 40 -0.83 20.60 -7.84
N TYR A 41 -0.26 21.31 -8.83
CA TYR A 41 -0.52 21.09 -10.27
C TYR A 41 0.31 19.90 -10.85
N ASP A 42 1.25 19.34 -10.09
CA ASP A 42 2.30 18.41 -10.59
C ASP A 42 2.05 16.90 -10.39
N ASN A 43 0.86 16.47 -9.95
CA ASN A 43 0.52 15.04 -9.82
C ASN A 43 -0.58 14.62 -10.80
N ASP A 44 -0.67 13.35 -11.21
CA ASP A 44 -1.73 12.84 -12.11
C ASP A 44 -3.17 13.08 -11.60
N VAL A 45 -3.32 13.33 -10.30
CA VAL A 45 -4.57 13.68 -9.59
C VAL A 45 -4.93 15.19 -9.74
N SER A 46 -4.01 16.03 -10.20
CA SER A 46 -4.18 17.49 -10.35
C SER A 46 -5.19 17.86 -11.43
N ARG A 47 -5.28 17.08 -12.53
CA ARG A 47 -6.22 17.34 -13.64
C ARG A 47 -7.66 17.25 -13.17
N THR A 48 -8.00 16.20 -12.43
CA THR A 48 -9.31 15.95 -11.83
C THR A 48 -9.71 17.07 -10.86
N ASN A 49 -8.74 17.61 -10.11
CA ASN A 49 -8.93 18.73 -9.19
C ASN A 49 -9.26 20.03 -9.93
N VAL A 50 -8.48 20.37 -10.95
CA VAL A 50 -8.70 21.57 -11.78
C VAL A 50 -10.06 21.51 -12.46
N ILE A 51 -10.42 20.35 -13.04
CA ILE A 51 -11.74 20.13 -13.66
C ILE A 51 -12.85 20.33 -12.62
N TYR A 52 -12.74 19.77 -11.42
CA TYR A 52 -13.73 19.95 -10.37
C TYR A 52 -13.87 21.41 -9.91
N ARG A 53 -12.76 22.15 -9.79
CA ARG A 53 -12.76 23.58 -9.41
C ARG A 53 -13.41 24.47 -10.47
N ILE A 54 -13.33 24.10 -11.74
CA ILE A 54 -13.99 24.81 -12.83
C ILE A 54 -15.49 24.47 -12.88
N LEU A 55 -15.85 23.18 -12.81
CA LEU A 55 -17.22 22.69 -12.97
C LEU A 55 -18.12 22.99 -11.75
N SER A 56 -17.62 22.71 -10.54
CA SER A 56 -18.47 22.72 -9.33
C SER A 56 -19.07 24.10 -8.98
N PRO A 57 -18.37 25.24 -9.10
CA PRO A 57 -18.96 26.53 -8.79
C PRO A 57 -20.02 26.92 -9.83
N ALA A 58 -19.88 26.51 -11.08
CA ALA A 58 -20.88 26.75 -12.13
C ALA A 58 -22.17 25.97 -11.86
N LEU A 59 -22.06 24.66 -11.61
CA LEU A 59 -23.21 23.79 -11.40
C LEU A 59 -23.92 24.08 -10.06
N LEU A 60 -23.20 24.20 -8.96
CA LEU A 60 -23.80 24.45 -7.64
C LEU A 60 -24.46 25.82 -7.56
N SER A 61 -23.85 26.85 -8.15
CA SER A 61 -24.46 28.17 -8.23
C SER A 61 -25.78 28.12 -8.99
N LEU A 62 -25.80 27.41 -10.12
CA LEU A 62 -27.00 27.25 -10.93
C LEU A 62 -28.11 26.48 -10.18
N CYS A 63 -27.76 25.42 -9.45
CA CYS A 63 -28.71 24.71 -8.59
C CYS A 63 -29.33 25.63 -7.53
N PHE A 64 -28.54 26.48 -6.88
CA PHE A 64 -29.05 27.46 -5.91
C PHE A 64 -29.94 28.51 -6.57
N VAL A 65 -29.59 28.98 -7.76
CA VAL A 65 -30.44 29.92 -8.51
C VAL A 65 -31.79 29.28 -8.82
N PHE A 66 -31.83 28.03 -9.28
CA PHE A 66 -33.10 27.32 -9.52
C PHE A 66 -33.91 27.09 -8.25
N LEU A 67 -33.25 26.78 -7.13
CA LEU A 67 -33.92 26.66 -5.84
C LEU A 67 -34.55 27.99 -5.41
N CYS A 68 -33.81 29.09 -5.54
CA CYS A 68 -34.32 30.43 -5.27
C CYS A 68 -35.46 30.79 -6.23
N GLU A 69 -35.33 30.53 -7.52
CA GLU A 69 -36.37 30.73 -8.53
C GLU A 69 -37.66 30.00 -8.15
N ALA A 70 -37.58 28.70 -7.82
CA ALA A 70 -38.74 27.90 -7.42
C ALA A 70 -39.44 28.47 -6.16
N VAL A 71 -38.67 28.94 -5.18
CA VAL A 71 -39.21 29.55 -3.96
C VAL A 71 -39.83 30.91 -4.26
N PHE A 72 -39.12 31.81 -4.93
CA PHE A 72 -39.54 33.18 -5.16
C PHE A 72 -40.65 33.30 -6.20
N CYS A 73 -40.70 32.44 -7.22
CA CYS A 73 -41.82 32.39 -8.16
C CYS A 73 -43.14 32.01 -7.47
N ARG A 74 -43.10 31.18 -6.42
CA ARG A 74 -44.28 30.87 -5.60
C ARG A 74 -44.83 32.11 -4.87
N PHE A 75 -43.99 33.12 -4.66
CA PHE A 75 -44.36 34.41 -4.05
C PHE A 75 -44.54 35.54 -5.09
N GLY A 76 -44.60 35.21 -6.39
CA GLY A 76 -44.85 36.20 -7.46
C GLY A 76 -43.65 37.06 -7.83
N ALA A 77 -42.42 36.67 -7.47
CA ALA A 77 -41.22 37.40 -7.85
C ALA A 77 -40.86 37.24 -9.35
N PRO A 78 -40.17 38.22 -9.95
CA PRO A 78 -39.72 38.13 -11.33
C PRO A 78 -38.63 37.05 -11.49
N ILE A 79 -38.64 36.39 -12.65
CA ILE A 79 -37.69 35.33 -13.02
C ILE A 79 -36.25 35.89 -13.10
N PRO A 80 -35.23 35.16 -12.62
CA PRO A 80 -33.84 35.58 -12.73
C PRO A 80 -33.37 35.61 -14.19
N THR A 81 -32.75 36.72 -14.61
CA THR A 81 -32.32 36.97 -16.00
C THR A 81 -30.83 36.74 -16.26
N GLN A 82 -30.01 36.57 -15.22
CA GLN A 82 -28.54 36.49 -15.31
C GLN A 82 -28.04 35.41 -14.33
N ARG A 83 -28.43 34.15 -14.57
CA ARG A 83 -28.17 33.01 -13.68
C ARG A 83 -26.69 32.63 -13.58
N TRP A 84 -25.84 33.10 -14.50
CA TRP A 84 -24.38 32.89 -14.50
C TRP A 84 -23.61 33.82 -13.53
N MET A 85 -24.19 34.95 -13.12
CA MET A 85 -23.55 35.95 -12.24
C MET A 85 -23.05 35.43 -10.88
N PRO A 86 -23.74 34.51 -10.17
CA PRO A 86 -23.24 33.99 -8.90
C PRO A 86 -21.89 33.28 -9.01
N THR A 87 -21.58 32.64 -10.15
CA THR A 87 -20.28 32.01 -10.40
C THR A 87 -19.16 33.05 -10.49
N LEU A 88 -19.43 34.23 -11.07
CA LEU A 88 -18.48 35.35 -11.00
C LEU A 88 -18.26 35.82 -9.57
N PHE A 89 -19.35 36.03 -8.81
CA PHE A 89 -19.24 36.47 -7.42
C PHE A 89 -18.50 35.46 -6.55
N TYR A 90 -18.71 34.16 -6.77
CA TYR A 90 -17.93 33.10 -6.12
C TYR A 90 -16.43 33.33 -6.29
N TRP A 91 -15.95 33.54 -7.52
CA TRP A 91 -14.53 33.75 -7.79
C TRP A 91 -14.04 35.09 -7.23
N ALA A 92 -14.80 36.17 -7.38
CA ALA A 92 -14.44 37.48 -6.84
C ALA A 92 -14.29 37.46 -5.30
N ILE A 93 -15.25 36.86 -4.58
CA ILE A 93 -15.23 36.72 -3.13
C ILE A 93 -14.09 35.80 -2.71
N LEU A 94 -13.88 34.68 -3.41
CA LEU A 94 -12.79 33.75 -3.12
C LEU A 94 -11.41 34.42 -3.29
N GLY A 95 -11.25 35.26 -4.32
CA GLY A 95 -10.04 36.03 -4.57
C GLY A 95 -9.79 37.05 -3.47
N LEU A 96 -10.83 37.75 -3.04
CA LEU A 96 -10.77 38.68 -1.91
C LEU A 96 -10.38 37.98 -0.60
N ILE A 97 -10.97 36.81 -0.31
CA ILE A 97 -10.61 36.00 0.86
C ILE A 97 -9.13 35.60 0.80
N LYS A 98 -8.64 35.16 -0.37
CA LYS A 98 -7.22 34.78 -0.55
C LYS A 98 -6.28 35.96 -0.36
N LEU A 99 -6.64 37.13 -0.89
CA LEU A 99 -5.88 38.37 -0.74
C LEU A 99 -5.82 38.82 0.73
N LEU A 100 -6.95 38.80 1.44
CA LEU A 100 -7.04 39.17 2.85
C LEU A 100 -6.29 38.20 3.78
N ALA A 101 -6.28 36.92 3.43
CA ALA A 101 -5.58 35.88 4.20
C ALA A 101 -4.05 35.87 4.00
N ARG A 102 -3.50 36.75 3.14
CA ARG A 102 -2.07 36.79 2.73
C ARG A 102 -1.54 35.44 2.23
N ILE A 103 -2.43 34.61 1.67
CA ILE A 103 -2.04 33.34 1.08
C ILE A 103 -1.50 33.65 -0.32
N ASN A 104 -0.23 33.35 -0.56
CA ASN A 104 0.37 33.51 -1.88
C ASN A 104 -0.41 32.63 -2.88
N ILE A 105 -1.07 33.26 -3.84
CA ILE A 105 -1.64 32.55 -4.99
C ILE A 105 -0.44 32.06 -5.79
N VAL A 106 -0.06 30.79 -5.59
CA VAL A 106 1.16 30.18 -6.16
C VAL A 106 1.25 30.41 -7.68
N HIS A 107 0.11 30.47 -8.38
CA HIS A 107 0.01 30.86 -9.78
C HIS A 107 -1.22 31.76 -10.06
N PRO A 108 -1.08 33.10 -10.10
CA PRO A 108 -2.21 34.01 -10.33
C PRO A 108 -2.84 33.83 -11.72
N LEU A 109 -2.04 33.46 -12.73
CA LEU A 109 -2.53 33.17 -14.08
C LEU A 109 -3.46 31.95 -14.12
N ALA A 110 -3.09 30.86 -13.45
CA ALA A 110 -3.92 29.66 -13.38
C ALA A 110 -5.27 29.95 -12.71
N TYR A 111 -5.25 30.75 -11.63
CA TYR A 111 -6.47 31.20 -10.95
C TYR A 111 -7.39 32.03 -11.86
N ILE A 112 -6.84 32.94 -12.65
CA ILE A 112 -7.60 33.75 -13.62
C ILE A 112 -8.18 32.86 -14.73
N ILE A 113 -7.42 31.89 -15.23
CA ILE A 113 -7.89 30.95 -16.26
C ILE A 113 -9.04 30.10 -15.71
N GLU A 114 -8.90 29.51 -14.53
CA GLU A 114 -9.95 28.72 -13.88
C GLU A 114 -11.24 29.55 -13.68
N ALA A 115 -11.10 30.78 -13.17
CA ALA A 115 -12.22 31.70 -12.97
C ALA A 115 -12.93 32.04 -14.29
N THR A 116 -12.14 32.31 -15.35
CA THR A 116 -12.66 32.64 -16.67
C THR A 116 -13.38 31.44 -17.29
N CYS A 117 -12.78 30.25 -17.26
CA CYS A 117 -13.39 29.02 -17.76
C CYS A 117 -14.68 28.68 -17.00
N SER A 118 -14.70 28.84 -15.68
CA SER A 118 -15.88 28.57 -14.85
C SER A 118 -17.03 29.55 -15.14
N ALA A 119 -16.72 30.84 -15.32
CA ALA A 119 -17.71 31.85 -15.70
C ALA A 119 -18.26 31.65 -17.12
N LEU A 120 -17.38 31.36 -18.09
CA LEU A 120 -17.79 31.05 -19.46
C LEU A 120 -18.66 29.79 -19.52
N LEU A 121 -18.32 28.77 -18.74
CA LEU A 121 -19.14 27.57 -18.62
C LEU A 121 -20.54 27.90 -18.08
N ALA A 122 -20.64 28.70 -17.01
CA ALA A 122 -21.92 29.13 -16.46
C ALA A 122 -22.75 29.94 -17.48
N PHE A 123 -22.09 30.81 -18.25
CA PHE A 123 -22.72 31.56 -19.33
C PHE A 123 -23.25 30.65 -20.44
N PHE A 124 -22.45 29.69 -20.91
CA PHE A 124 -22.87 28.74 -21.95
C PHE A 124 -24.00 27.82 -21.47
N LEU A 125 -23.96 27.41 -20.19
CA LEU A 125 -25.04 26.66 -19.55
C LEU A 125 -26.37 27.41 -19.62
N GLU A 126 -26.36 28.70 -19.26
CA GLU A 126 -27.56 29.52 -19.33
C GLU A 126 -28.07 29.69 -20.77
N HIS A 127 -27.16 29.99 -21.70
CA HIS A 127 -27.54 30.33 -23.07
C HIS A 127 -28.00 29.11 -23.89
N PHE A 128 -27.35 27.96 -23.74
CA PHE A 128 -27.64 26.79 -24.56
C PHE A 128 -28.56 25.78 -23.87
N VAL A 129 -28.39 25.55 -22.57
CA VAL A 129 -29.16 24.52 -21.85
C VAL A 129 -30.44 25.13 -21.29
N VAL A 130 -30.33 26.21 -20.51
CA VAL A 130 -31.51 26.78 -19.82
C VAL A 130 -32.45 27.45 -20.82
N SER A 131 -31.94 28.33 -21.68
CA SER A 131 -32.76 28.96 -22.74
C SER A 131 -33.32 27.93 -23.74
N GLY A 132 -32.53 26.92 -24.06
CA GLY A 132 -32.95 25.83 -24.94
C GLY A 132 -34.04 24.95 -24.32
N TYR A 133 -33.96 24.65 -23.02
CA TYR A 133 -35.00 23.95 -22.28
C TYR A 133 -36.33 24.71 -22.29
N TYR A 134 -36.30 26.04 -22.14
CA TYR A 134 -37.51 26.87 -22.21
C TYR A 134 -38.15 26.90 -23.61
N SER A 135 -37.42 26.64 -24.69
CA SER A 135 -37.94 26.68 -26.05
C SER A 135 -38.32 25.30 -26.63
N LEU A 136 -37.58 24.25 -26.28
CA LEU A 136 -37.68 22.91 -26.88
C LEU A 136 -38.04 21.80 -25.87
N GLY A 137 -38.03 22.10 -24.56
CA GLY A 137 -38.27 21.10 -23.52
C GLY A 137 -37.12 20.10 -23.36
N ILE A 138 -37.44 18.85 -23.00
CA ILE A 138 -36.47 17.78 -22.72
C ILE A 138 -35.77 17.29 -24.00
N ASP A 139 -36.40 17.47 -25.16
CA ASP A 139 -35.93 16.97 -26.46
C ASP A 139 -34.58 17.58 -26.90
N ILE A 140 -34.14 18.67 -26.26
CA ILE A 140 -32.82 19.28 -26.50
C ILE A 140 -31.65 18.41 -26.02
N LEU A 141 -31.90 17.52 -25.06
CA LEU A 141 -30.90 16.58 -24.54
C LEU A 141 -30.52 15.54 -25.59
N ASP A 142 -31.48 15.10 -26.42
CA ASP A 142 -31.25 14.11 -27.48
C ASP A 142 -30.68 14.72 -28.77
N GLN A 143 -30.92 16.01 -29.03
CA GLN A 143 -30.59 16.63 -30.31
C GLN A 143 -29.27 17.40 -30.33
N SER A 144 -28.66 17.70 -29.17
CA SER A 144 -27.47 18.53 -29.11
C SER A 144 -26.28 17.86 -28.41
N ASN A 145 -25.16 17.76 -29.14
CA ASN A 145 -23.88 17.25 -28.62
C ASN A 145 -23.42 18.01 -27.35
N PHE A 146 -23.80 19.28 -27.24
CA PHE A 146 -23.50 20.11 -26.07
C PHE A 146 -24.29 19.67 -24.82
N ALA A 147 -25.57 19.31 -24.95
CA ALA A 147 -26.37 18.86 -23.82
C ALA A 147 -25.90 17.51 -23.27
N PHE A 148 -25.45 16.58 -24.14
CA PHE A 148 -24.79 15.34 -23.74
C PHE A 148 -23.48 15.58 -22.97
N GLN A 149 -22.61 16.47 -23.47
CA GLN A 149 -21.38 16.83 -22.76
C GLN A 149 -21.65 17.44 -21.37
N MET A 150 -22.76 18.17 -21.23
CA MET A 150 -23.19 18.73 -19.96
C MET A 150 -23.75 17.68 -19.00
N GLU A 151 -24.51 16.70 -19.50
CA GLU A 151 -24.99 15.57 -18.71
C GLU A 151 -23.81 14.79 -18.10
N VAL A 152 -22.77 14.53 -18.91
CA VAL A 152 -21.53 13.89 -18.45
C VAL A 152 -20.82 14.72 -17.38
N ALA A 153 -20.77 16.06 -17.54
CA ALA A 153 -20.15 16.94 -16.55
C ALA A 153 -20.93 16.98 -15.22
N ILE A 154 -22.27 16.99 -15.27
CA ILE A 154 -23.15 16.91 -14.09
C ILE A 154 -22.96 15.56 -13.38
N PHE A 155 -22.97 14.47 -14.14
CA PHE A 155 -22.78 13.13 -13.61
C PHE A 155 -21.40 12.98 -12.95
N TYR A 156 -20.36 13.50 -13.58
CA TYR A 156 -19.00 13.53 -13.02
C TYR A 156 -18.96 14.27 -11.67
N VAL A 157 -19.54 15.47 -11.58
CA VAL A 157 -19.57 16.24 -10.32
C VAL A 157 -20.41 15.53 -9.26
N ALA A 158 -21.55 14.94 -9.62
CA ALA A 158 -22.40 14.18 -8.70
C ALA A 158 -21.68 12.94 -8.14
N VAL A 159 -20.96 12.19 -8.97
CA VAL A 159 -20.15 11.04 -8.54
C VAL A 159 -19.06 11.47 -7.56
N GLN A 160 -18.35 12.58 -7.83
CA GLN A 160 -17.33 13.10 -6.92
C GLN A 160 -17.91 13.55 -5.57
N MET A 161 -19.11 14.15 -5.58
CA MET A 161 -19.83 14.49 -4.35
C MET A 161 -20.24 13.25 -3.56
N ALA A 162 -20.79 12.24 -4.23
CA ALA A 162 -21.22 11.00 -3.59
C ALA A 162 -20.04 10.26 -2.94
N ILE A 163 -18.91 10.15 -3.66
CA ILE A 163 -17.67 9.55 -3.14
C ILE A 163 -17.17 10.35 -1.92
N THR A 164 -17.15 11.68 -2.02
CA THR A 164 -16.72 12.56 -0.93
C THR A 164 -17.59 12.41 0.32
N LEU A 165 -18.91 12.37 0.16
CA LEU A 165 -19.86 12.18 1.26
C LEU A 165 -19.72 10.79 1.87
N ALA A 166 -19.55 9.74 1.07
CA ALA A 166 -19.34 8.38 1.55
C ALA A 166 -18.04 8.25 2.37
N ILE A 167 -16.95 8.87 1.90
CA ILE A 167 -15.67 8.91 2.61
C ILE A 167 -15.81 9.68 3.94
N ARG A 168 -16.45 10.84 3.93
CA ARG A 168 -16.67 11.64 5.16
C ARG A 168 -17.60 10.96 6.15
N TYR A 169 -18.63 10.27 5.67
CA TYR A 169 -19.51 9.45 6.50
C TYR A 169 -18.73 8.33 7.18
N ARG A 170 -17.89 7.61 6.43
CA ARG A 170 -16.95 6.62 6.98
C ARG A 170 -16.07 7.23 8.07
N TYR A 171 -15.38 8.35 7.80
CA TYR A 171 -14.54 9.01 8.81
C TYR A 171 -15.28 9.38 10.09
N ARG A 172 -16.52 9.88 9.97
CA ARG A 172 -17.33 10.25 11.14
C ARG A 172 -17.74 9.03 11.97
N CYS A 173 -18.14 7.94 11.32
CA CYS A 173 -18.44 6.68 11.99
C CYS A 173 -17.20 6.06 12.67
N THR A 174 -16.02 6.15 12.05
CA THR A 174 -14.77 5.62 12.62
C THR A 174 -14.27 6.45 13.80
N HIS A 175 -14.54 7.76 13.85
CA HIS A 175 -14.10 8.63 14.96
C HIS A 175 -14.95 8.44 16.22
N ASP A 176 -16.25 8.15 16.08
CA ASP A 176 -17.15 7.84 17.22
C ASP A 176 -16.82 6.49 17.88
N ASP A 177 -16.22 5.54 17.16
CA ASP A 177 -15.78 4.24 17.72
C ASP A 177 -14.46 4.35 18.51
N TYR A 178 -13.56 5.26 18.14
CA TYR A 178 -12.29 5.46 18.87
C TYR A 178 -12.46 6.31 20.14
N GLY A 179 -13.44 7.21 20.19
CA GLY A 179 -13.72 8.05 21.36
C GLY A 179 -14.24 7.29 22.60
N LYS A 180 -14.54 6.00 22.49
CA LYS A 180 -15.06 5.17 23.59
C LYS A 180 -14.02 4.26 24.26
N HIS A 181 -12.80 4.12 23.73
CA HIS A 181 -11.81 3.17 24.24
C HIS A 181 -10.60 3.77 24.98
N GLU A 182 -10.39 5.09 25.00
CA GLU A 182 -9.28 5.75 25.72
C GLU A 182 -9.64 6.23 27.14
N GLY A 183 -10.53 5.51 27.82
CA GLY A 183 -11.06 5.88 29.12
C GLY A 183 -10.55 5.07 30.31
N LEU A 184 -9.43 4.32 30.24
CA LEU A 184 -8.85 3.69 31.44
C LEU A 184 -7.43 3.12 31.25
N ALA A 185 -6.39 3.96 31.37
CA ALA A 185 -5.09 3.57 31.93
C ALA A 185 -4.19 4.81 32.07
N SER A 186 -3.95 5.20 33.31
CA SER A 186 -3.18 6.35 33.76
C SER A 186 -1.66 6.10 33.75
N THR A 187 -0.92 7.20 33.48
CA THR A 187 0.39 7.61 34.07
C THR A 187 1.58 6.67 33.86
N THR A 188 2.72 7.06 33.27
CA THR A 188 3.63 8.13 33.72
C THR A 188 4.77 8.31 32.68
N SER A 189 5.35 9.51 32.67
CA SER A 189 6.62 9.97 32.07
C SER A 189 6.55 10.63 30.68
N ALA A 190 6.68 11.95 30.74
CA ALA A 190 6.84 12.88 29.64
C ALA A 190 8.32 13.01 29.29
N GLU A 191 8.64 13.06 28.00
CA GLU A 191 9.60 14.00 27.40
C GLU A 191 9.52 13.95 25.84
N PRO A 192 10.03 14.97 25.10
CA PRO A 192 9.18 15.82 24.28
C PRO A 192 9.41 15.73 22.75
N HIS A 193 8.45 16.30 22.04
CA HIS A 193 8.33 16.47 20.59
C HIS A 193 9.63 16.74 19.80
N SER A 194 9.84 16.04 18.68
CA SER A 194 9.91 16.66 17.34
C SER A 194 10.19 15.66 16.22
N SER A 195 9.16 15.46 15.38
CA SER A 195 9.18 15.41 13.92
C SER A 195 8.01 14.54 13.50
N SER A 196 6.91 15.22 13.15
CA SER A 196 5.74 14.58 12.55
C SER A 196 6.15 14.06 11.17
N GLY A 197 6.74 12.87 11.13
CA GLY A 197 6.70 12.04 9.95
C GLY A 197 5.23 11.78 9.68
N ASN A 198 4.71 12.37 8.60
CA ASN A 198 3.37 12.11 8.08
C ASN A 198 3.20 10.58 7.97
N CYS A 199 2.57 10.00 8.99
CA CYS A 199 2.23 8.59 8.98
C CYS A 199 1.18 8.39 7.90
N TYR A 200 1.47 7.49 6.97
CA TYR A 200 0.51 6.82 6.08
C TYR A 200 -0.55 5.99 6.87
N GLY A 201 -0.80 6.34 8.14
CA GLY A 201 -1.29 5.46 9.20
C GLY A 201 -2.80 5.42 9.40
N THR A 202 -3.58 6.25 8.72
CA THR A 202 -5.00 6.47 9.07
C THR A 202 -6.02 5.95 8.06
N ALA A 203 -5.59 5.31 6.97
CA ALA A 203 -6.48 4.85 5.91
C ALA A 203 -6.51 3.33 5.68
N ILE A 204 -5.65 2.55 6.36
CA ILE A 204 -5.60 1.09 6.20
C ILE A 204 -6.49 0.45 7.27
N ASP A 205 -7.55 -0.22 6.84
CA ASP A 205 -8.46 -0.92 7.75
C ASP A 205 -7.87 -2.28 8.16
N THR A 206 -7.32 -2.31 9.37
CA THR A 206 -6.78 -3.50 10.04
C THR A 206 -7.70 -3.94 11.19
N SER A 207 -8.97 -3.54 11.17
CA SER A 207 -9.93 -3.97 12.19
C SER A 207 -10.06 -5.49 12.19
N GLU A 208 -10.30 -6.07 13.38
CA GLU A 208 -10.41 -7.53 13.52
C GLU A 208 -11.49 -8.11 12.62
N LYS A 209 -12.60 -7.37 12.43
CA LYS A 209 -13.67 -7.77 11.52
C LYS A 209 -13.14 -7.98 10.10
N THR A 210 -12.39 -7.02 9.57
CA THR A 210 -11.83 -7.07 8.21
C THR A 210 -10.80 -8.20 8.08
N LEU A 211 -9.93 -8.39 9.09
CA LEU A 211 -8.95 -9.48 9.10
C LEU A 211 -9.61 -10.87 9.18
N PHE A 212 -10.66 -11.04 9.98
CA PHE A 212 -11.46 -12.27 9.98
C PHE A 212 -12.18 -12.51 8.66
N GLU A 213 -12.64 -11.45 7.98
CA GLU A 213 -13.25 -11.56 6.66
C GLU A 213 -12.23 -12.06 5.62
N TYR A 214 -10.99 -11.59 5.66
CA TYR A 214 -9.91 -12.10 4.82
C TYR A 214 -9.60 -13.57 5.11
N GLU A 215 -9.46 -13.93 6.38
CA GLU A 215 -9.20 -15.31 6.78
C GLU A 215 -10.32 -16.25 6.30
N ARG A 216 -11.59 -15.86 6.49
CA ARG A 216 -12.74 -16.67 6.08
C ARG A 216 -12.84 -16.84 4.57
N LYS A 217 -12.53 -15.79 3.80
CA LYS A 217 -12.64 -15.81 2.33
C LYS A 217 -11.45 -16.51 1.67
N PHE A 218 -10.25 -16.24 2.14
CA PHE A 218 -9.01 -16.58 1.43
C PHE A 218 -8.13 -17.57 2.18
N GLY A 219 -8.35 -17.81 3.46
CA GLY A 219 -7.50 -18.67 4.28
C GLY A 219 -7.42 -20.11 3.76
N SER A 220 -8.49 -20.64 3.16
CA SER A 220 -8.51 -21.98 2.56
C SER A 220 -7.74 -22.08 1.24
N LEU A 221 -7.46 -20.96 0.58
CA LEU A 221 -6.70 -20.90 -0.68
C LEU A 221 -5.19 -20.93 -0.44
N LEU A 222 -4.75 -20.64 0.80
CA LEU A 222 -3.33 -20.54 1.11
C LEU A 222 -2.67 -21.93 1.17
N PRO A 223 -1.44 -22.07 0.64
CA PRO A 223 -0.65 -23.29 0.81
C PRO A 223 -0.49 -23.69 2.28
N LYS A 224 -0.30 -24.99 2.51
CA LYS A 224 -0.13 -25.56 3.86
C LYS A 224 0.95 -24.86 4.69
N ARG A 225 2.02 -24.36 4.04
CA ARG A 225 3.12 -23.62 4.69
C ARG A 225 2.62 -22.42 5.51
N TYR A 226 1.61 -21.70 5.04
CA TYR A 226 1.00 -20.55 5.74
C TYR A 226 0.29 -20.94 7.04
N SER A 227 -0.14 -22.19 7.18
CA SER A 227 -0.69 -22.67 8.46
C SER A 227 0.39 -23.01 9.48
N GLN A 228 1.61 -23.31 8.99
CA GLN A 228 2.76 -23.71 9.81
C GLN A 228 3.59 -22.48 10.22
N ASP A 229 3.81 -21.55 9.28
CA ASP A 229 4.58 -20.34 9.49
C ASP A 229 3.69 -19.15 9.83
N LEU A 230 3.65 -18.81 11.12
CA LEU A 230 2.84 -17.73 11.64
C LEU A 230 3.23 -16.36 11.05
N LEU A 231 4.53 -16.05 10.98
CA LEU A 231 4.98 -14.74 10.50
C LEU A 231 4.81 -14.57 8.99
N LEU A 232 4.98 -15.64 8.21
CA LEU A 232 4.65 -15.63 6.78
C LEU A 232 3.16 -15.32 6.55
N ARG A 233 2.28 -15.96 7.33
CA ARG A 233 0.84 -15.70 7.28
C ARG A 233 0.49 -14.28 7.71
N THR A 234 1.09 -13.80 8.77
CA THR A 234 0.94 -12.40 9.20
C THR A 234 1.39 -11.43 8.11
N ALA A 235 2.54 -11.68 7.48
CA ALA A 235 3.05 -10.85 6.40
C ALA A 235 2.10 -10.83 5.20
N PHE A 236 1.53 -11.98 4.84
CA PHE A 236 0.55 -12.08 3.76
C PHE A 236 -0.71 -11.23 4.03
N PHE A 237 -1.33 -11.36 5.20
CA PHE A 237 -2.52 -10.57 5.53
C PHE A 237 -2.21 -9.08 5.70
N ALA A 238 -1.01 -8.73 6.15
CA ALA A 238 -0.57 -7.34 6.19
C ALA A 238 -0.44 -6.74 4.79
N ILE A 239 0.13 -7.47 3.82
CA ILE A 239 0.17 -7.05 2.41
C ILE A 239 -1.26 -6.90 1.87
N MET A 240 -2.12 -7.89 2.08
CA MET A 240 -3.51 -7.85 1.63
C MET A 240 -4.26 -6.63 2.19
N ALA A 241 -4.10 -6.32 3.48
CA ALA A 241 -4.74 -5.15 4.09
C ALA A 241 -4.27 -3.83 3.45
N ILE A 242 -2.97 -3.71 3.15
CA ILE A 242 -2.43 -2.53 2.45
C ILE A 242 -3.02 -2.43 1.04
N GLU A 243 -3.05 -3.54 0.31
CA GLU A 243 -3.52 -3.57 -1.08
C GLU A 243 -5.02 -3.27 -1.20
N ASP A 244 -5.87 -3.88 -0.37
CA ASP A 244 -7.31 -3.63 -0.39
C ASP A 244 -7.63 -2.17 -0.02
N SER A 245 -6.88 -1.60 0.92
CA SER A 245 -7.03 -0.20 1.33
C SER A 245 -6.62 0.78 0.22
N ASN A 246 -5.61 0.43 -0.58
CA ASN A 246 -5.18 1.23 -1.73
C ASN A 246 -6.14 1.08 -2.92
N ARG A 247 -6.79 -0.07 -3.08
CA ARG A 247 -7.65 -0.41 -4.23
C ARG A 247 -8.96 -1.05 -3.77
N PRO A 248 -9.95 -0.24 -3.34
CA PRO A 248 -11.26 -0.73 -2.92
C PRO A 248 -11.99 -1.49 -4.03
N GLU A 249 -12.96 -2.32 -3.67
CA GLU A 249 -13.70 -3.20 -4.59
C GLU A 249 -14.25 -2.51 -5.85
N ALA A 250 -14.77 -1.29 -5.70
CA ALA A 250 -15.26 -0.48 -6.84
C ALA A 250 -14.14 -0.16 -7.84
N TRP A 251 -12.93 0.14 -7.35
CA TRP A 251 -11.76 0.39 -8.18
C TRP A 251 -11.29 -0.90 -8.87
N ARG A 252 -11.28 -2.03 -8.15
CA ARG A 252 -10.95 -3.35 -8.72
C ARG A 252 -11.91 -3.79 -9.82
N THR A 253 -13.17 -3.36 -9.74
CA THR A 253 -14.17 -3.61 -10.79
C THR A 253 -13.87 -2.79 -12.04
N LEU A 254 -13.47 -1.53 -11.88
CA LEU A 254 -13.04 -0.68 -13.00
C LEU A 254 -11.74 -1.17 -13.63
N GLU A 255 -10.76 -1.61 -12.83
CA GLU A 255 -9.50 -2.19 -13.31
C GLU A 255 -9.76 -3.45 -14.17
N ARG A 256 -10.72 -4.30 -13.78
CA ARG A 256 -11.11 -5.47 -14.58
C ARG A 256 -11.67 -5.10 -15.95
N ILE A 257 -12.49 -4.04 -16.01
CA ILE A 257 -13.01 -3.51 -17.28
C ILE A 257 -11.87 -2.89 -18.10
N ALA A 258 -10.98 -2.13 -17.47
CA ALA A 258 -9.81 -1.53 -18.13
C ALA A 258 -8.80 -2.58 -18.62
N CYS A 259 -8.69 -3.73 -17.96
CA CYS A 259 -7.85 -4.85 -18.35
C CYS A 259 -8.36 -5.51 -19.64
N LEU A 260 -9.67 -5.65 -19.79
CA LEU A 260 -10.30 -6.11 -21.05
C LEU A 260 -9.99 -5.18 -22.23
N LEU A 261 -9.74 -3.90 -21.95
CA LEU A 261 -9.34 -2.88 -22.94
C LEU A 261 -7.81 -2.78 -23.12
N GLY A 262 -7.02 -3.61 -22.43
CA GLY A 262 -5.56 -3.62 -22.49
C GLY A 262 -4.86 -2.48 -21.75
N ILE A 263 -5.60 -1.70 -20.94
CA ILE A 263 -5.10 -0.51 -20.25
C ILE A 263 -4.52 -0.85 -18.88
N ALA A 264 -5.12 -1.80 -18.17
CA ALA A 264 -4.67 -2.25 -16.85
C ALA A 264 -4.05 -3.64 -16.91
N LYS A 265 -2.95 -3.85 -16.18
CA LYS A 265 -2.21 -5.14 -16.13
C LYS A 265 -2.26 -5.83 -14.76
N THR A 266 -2.89 -5.20 -13.77
CA THR A 266 -3.01 -5.73 -12.40
C THR A 266 -4.46 -5.63 -11.98
N THR A 267 -5.03 -6.75 -11.55
CA THR A 267 -6.45 -6.86 -11.16
C THR A 267 -6.58 -7.82 -9.96
N GLY A 268 -7.67 -7.69 -9.21
CA GLY A 268 -7.90 -8.46 -7.98
C GLY A 268 -7.34 -7.78 -6.71
N ILE A 269 -7.68 -8.36 -5.56
CA ILE A 269 -7.30 -7.84 -4.23
C ILE A 269 -5.79 -7.78 -4.01
N MET A 270 -5.03 -8.69 -4.61
CA MET A 270 -3.56 -8.68 -4.56
C MET A 270 -2.98 -8.06 -5.84
N GLN A 271 -1.99 -7.16 -5.73
CA GLN A 271 -1.32 -6.56 -6.90
C GLN A 271 -0.43 -7.57 -7.65
N GLN A 272 -1.02 -8.40 -8.52
CA GLN A 272 -0.29 -9.33 -9.37
C GLN A 272 -0.47 -8.97 -10.85
N ARG A 273 0.63 -9.06 -11.62
CA ARG A 273 0.58 -8.79 -13.07
C ARG A 273 0.01 -9.98 -13.80
N SER A 274 -0.96 -9.73 -14.68
CA SER A 274 -1.57 -10.75 -15.53
C SER A 274 -2.02 -10.11 -16.85
N ASP A 275 -1.95 -10.90 -17.92
CA ASP A 275 -2.43 -10.51 -19.25
C ASP A 275 -3.96 -10.66 -19.38
N SER A 276 -4.59 -11.37 -18.44
CA SER A 276 -6.04 -11.53 -18.32
C SER A 276 -6.56 -10.96 -17.00
N PRO A 277 -7.82 -10.49 -16.94
CA PRO A 277 -8.41 -10.02 -15.69
C PRO A 277 -8.49 -11.16 -14.68
N LEU A 278 -7.94 -10.93 -13.49
CA LEU A 278 -7.95 -11.85 -12.36
C LEU A 278 -9.12 -11.54 -11.43
N SER A 279 -9.73 -12.59 -10.90
CA SER A 279 -10.55 -12.54 -9.71
C SER A 279 -9.70 -12.31 -8.45
N ASP A 280 -10.35 -11.98 -7.33
CA ASP A 280 -9.65 -11.83 -6.05
C ASP A 280 -8.98 -13.15 -5.62
N GLU A 281 -9.67 -14.28 -5.80
CA GLU A 281 -9.17 -15.62 -5.46
C GLU A 281 -7.95 -16.01 -6.30
N GLU A 282 -7.99 -15.79 -7.62
CA GLU A 282 -6.84 -16.04 -8.51
C GLU A 282 -5.66 -15.13 -8.17
N SER A 283 -5.93 -13.85 -7.88
CA SER A 283 -4.87 -12.92 -7.45
C SER A 283 -4.21 -13.36 -6.14
N VAL A 284 -4.99 -13.95 -5.21
CA VAL A 284 -4.49 -14.51 -3.94
C VAL A 284 -3.61 -15.73 -4.19
N LEU A 285 -4.03 -16.67 -5.03
CA LEU A 285 -3.26 -17.87 -5.34
C LEU A 285 -1.90 -17.52 -5.97
N LEU A 286 -1.90 -16.57 -6.91
CA LEU A 286 -0.66 -16.07 -7.54
C LEU A 286 0.23 -15.34 -6.53
N ALA A 287 -0.36 -14.49 -5.70
CA ALA A 287 0.38 -13.72 -4.70
C ALA A 287 0.99 -14.61 -3.61
N ALA A 288 0.31 -15.67 -3.18
CA ALA A 288 0.82 -16.60 -2.18
C ALA A 288 2.16 -17.21 -2.62
N GLY A 289 2.21 -17.79 -3.84
CA GLY A 289 3.47 -18.35 -4.36
C GLY A 289 4.58 -17.31 -4.54
N TYR A 290 4.24 -16.06 -4.86
CA TYR A 290 5.22 -14.97 -4.94
C TYR A 290 5.76 -14.56 -3.56
N ILE A 291 4.87 -14.39 -2.58
CA ILE A 291 5.22 -14.02 -1.20
C ILE A 291 6.04 -15.13 -0.53
N GLU A 292 5.80 -16.41 -0.82
CA GLU A 292 6.66 -17.51 -0.34
C GLU A 292 8.12 -17.35 -0.81
N ARG A 293 8.35 -17.01 -2.09
CA ARG A 293 9.72 -16.78 -2.60
C ARG A 293 10.37 -15.56 -1.98
N MET A 294 9.59 -14.50 -1.74
CA MET A 294 10.06 -13.32 -1.02
C MET A 294 10.44 -13.67 0.42
N TRP A 295 9.62 -14.49 1.07
CA TRP A 295 9.87 -14.97 2.42
C TRP A 295 11.14 -15.82 2.51
N ASP A 296 11.37 -16.74 1.57
CA ASP A 296 12.62 -17.50 1.50
C ASP A 296 13.84 -16.59 1.36
N SER A 297 13.73 -15.55 0.53
CA SER A 297 14.79 -14.55 0.34
C SER A 297 15.02 -13.74 1.62
N TYR A 298 13.95 -13.38 2.32
CA TYR A 298 14.02 -12.66 3.59
C TYR A 298 14.66 -13.52 4.68
N LEU A 299 14.27 -14.79 4.82
CA LEU A 299 14.89 -15.74 5.74
C LEU A 299 16.38 -15.91 5.45
N LYS A 300 16.77 -15.98 4.17
CA LYS A 300 18.19 -16.00 3.76
C LYS A 300 18.97 -14.80 4.26
N MET A 301 18.40 -13.60 4.11
CA MET A 301 19.02 -12.36 4.57
C MET A 301 19.06 -12.29 6.10
N TYR A 302 17.97 -12.68 6.77
CA TYR A 302 17.88 -12.69 8.23
C TYR A 302 18.92 -13.63 8.85
N ALA A 303 19.04 -14.85 8.34
CA ALA A 303 20.00 -15.84 8.85
C ALA A 303 21.45 -15.33 8.83
N LYS A 304 21.80 -14.58 7.78
CA LYS A 304 23.14 -14.02 7.54
C LYS A 304 23.35 -12.67 8.23
N SER A 305 22.32 -12.12 8.87
CA SER A 305 22.37 -10.81 9.52
C SER A 305 22.92 -10.89 10.94
N ALA A 306 23.45 -9.76 11.43
CA ALA A 306 23.89 -9.61 12.81
C ALA A 306 22.77 -9.87 13.85
N GLU A 307 21.51 -9.65 13.46
CA GLU A 307 20.33 -9.85 14.32
C GLU A 307 20.04 -11.34 14.59
N CYS A 308 20.50 -12.26 13.73
CA CYS A 308 20.32 -13.71 13.90
C CYS A 308 21.59 -14.40 14.45
N CYS A 309 22.77 -13.93 14.06
CA CYS A 309 24.05 -14.58 14.37
C CYS A 309 24.40 -14.59 15.87
N SER A 310 23.79 -13.71 16.67
CA SER A 310 24.06 -13.58 18.11
C SER A 310 23.46 -14.71 18.97
N GLY A 311 22.55 -15.54 18.44
CA GLY A 311 21.82 -16.53 19.25
C GLY A 311 21.28 -17.78 18.55
N ASN A 312 21.73 -18.12 17.33
CA ASN A 312 21.21 -19.26 16.55
C ASN A 312 19.67 -19.25 16.42
N HIS A 313 19.09 -18.09 16.10
CA HIS A 313 17.64 -17.88 16.05
C HIS A 313 16.94 -18.51 14.83
N LEU A 314 17.70 -19.09 13.89
CA LEU A 314 17.18 -19.79 12.72
C LEU A 314 18.02 -21.05 12.45
N SER A 315 17.34 -22.19 12.38
CA SER A 315 17.89 -23.49 11.99
C SER A 315 17.15 -24.01 10.75
N PHE A 316 17.82 -24.81 9.92
CA PHE A 316 17.24 -25.29 8.67
C PHE A 316 17.73 -26.69 8.28
N SER A 317 16.92 -27.36 7.47
CA SER A 317 17.16 -28.69 6.89
C SER A 317 16.69 -28.74 5.42
N ARG A 318 16.78 -29.90 4.76
CA ARG A 318 16.42 -30.14 3.34
C ARG A 318 14.92 -30.08 3.02
N GLY A 319 14.12 -29.44 3.86
CA GLY A 319 12.66 -29.44 3.69
C GLY A 319 11.87 -28.81 4.82
N TRP A 320 12.55 -28.34 5.87
CA TRP A 320 11.94 -27.54 6.92
C TRP A 320 12.96 -26.52 7.45
N TYR A 321 12.43 -25.48 8.08
CA TYR A 321 13.20 -24.52 8.86
C TYR A 321 12.47 -24.24 10.18
N GLU A 322 13.25 -23.83 11.16
CA GLU A 322 12.80 -23.46 12.50
C GLU A 322 13.36 -22.09 12.86
N TYR A 323 12.54 -21.22 13.43
CA TYR A 323 12.99 -19.95 13.97
C TYR A 323 12.43 -19.66 15.36
N ASP A 324 13.17 -18.89 16.15
CA ASP A 324 12.65 -18.27 17.37
C ASP A 324 11.66 -17.16 17.00
N TYR A 325 10.42 -17.26 17.50
CA TYR A 325 9.34 -16.37 17.07
C TYR A 325 9.64 -14.89 17.39
N ALA A 326 9.96 -14.58 18.65
CA ALA A 326 10.07 -13.18 19.10
C ALA A 326 11.17 -12.38 18.38
N PRO A 327 12.44 -12.86 18.26
CA PRO A 327 13.48 -12.13 17.57
C PRO A 327 13.16 -11.86 16.09
N LEU A 328 12.62 -12.86 15.39
CA LEU A 328 12.25 -12.70 13.98
C LEU A 328 11.05 -11.77 13.81
N ALA A 329 10.03 -11.89 14.67
CA ALA A 329 8.83 -11.06 14.61
C ALA A 329 9.14 -9.57 14.86
N ASP A 330 10.05 -9.26 15.78
CA ASP A 330 10.46 -7.89 16.08
C ASP A 330 11.36 -7.31 14.98
N THR A 331 12.24 -8.14 14.41
CA THR A 331 13.08 -7.76 13.25
C THR A 331 12.23 -7.50 12.02
N LEU A 332 11.26 -8.38 11.74
CA LEU A 332 10.31 -8.21 10.66
C LEU A 332 9.45 -6.96 10.88
N GLY A 333 8.96 -6.72 12.10
CA GLY A 333 8.21 -5.50 12.40
C GLY A 333 8.97 -4.20 12.12
N ARG A 334 10.30 -4.18 12.29
CA ARG A 334 11.18 -3.04 11.93
C ARG A 334 11.44 -2.96 10.42
N THR A 335 11.58 -4.11 9.75
CA THR A 335 12.03 -4.20 8.35
C THR A 335 10.92 -4.48 7.35
N PHE A 336 9.67 -4.60 7.79
CA PHE A 336 8.53 -4.96 6.95
C PHE A 336 8.28 -3.95 5.83
N GLY A 337 8.62 -2.67 6.04
CA GLY A 337 8.57 -1.68 4.95
C GLY A 337 9.44 -2.07 3.75
N SER A 338 10.63 -2.62 3.99
CA SER A 338 11.50 -3.15 2.94
C SER A 338 10.96 -4.46 2.35
N PHE A 339 10.43 -5.35 3.20
CA PHE A 339 9.80 -6.61 2.75
C PHE A 339 8.62 -6.33 1.81
N TYR A 340 7.67 -5.49 2.23
CA TYR A 340 6.57 -5.05 1.38
C TYR A 340 7.06 -4.25 0.17
N GLY A 341 8.17 -3.52 0.31
CA GLY A 341 8.78 -2.82 -0.80
C GLY A 341 9.24 -3.71 -1.94
N ASP A 342 9.74 -4.92 -1.64
CA ASP A 342 10.06 -5.92 -2.66
C ASP A 342 8.79 -6.51 -3.31
N TYR A 343 7.61 -6.39 -2.67
CA TYR A 343 6.33 -6.79 -3.25
C TYR A 343 5.83 -5.80 -4.30
N CYS A 344 5.86 -4.50 -3.98
CA CYS A 344 5.32 -3.43 -4.83
C CYS A 344 6.37 -2.74 -5.71
N GLY A 345 7.67 -3.06 -5.55
CA GLY A 345 8.77 -2.48 -6.30
C GLY A 345 9.27 -1.11 -5.78
N THR A 346 9.01 -0.77 -4.51
CA THR A 346 9.46 0.50 -3.90
C THR A 346 9.90 0.33 -2.44
N ARG A 347 11.13 0.72 -2.11
CA ARG A 347 11.71 0.52 -0.76
C ARG A 347 11.43 1.64 0.24
N LEU A 348 10.63 2.64 -0.14
CA LEU A 348 10.39 3.86 0.66
C LEU A 348 9.14 3.80 1.53
N LEU A 349 8.36 2.71 1.47
CA LEU A 349 7.08 2.62 2.15
C LEU A 349 7.24 2.21 3.62
N ASN A 350 6.74 3.04 4.53
CA ASN A 350 6.67 2.71 5.96
C ASN A 350 5.40 1.88 6.25
N ALA A 351 5.50 0.57 6.09
CA ALA A 351 4.41 -0.38 6.30
C ALA A 351 4.51 -1.19 7.61
N GLY A 352 5.54 -0.96 8.43
CA GLY A 352 5.80 -1.77 9.63
C GLY A 352 4.70 -1.71 10.69
N TRP A 353 3.96 -0.60 10.75
CA TRP A 353 2.83 -0.47 11.67
C TRP A 353 1.66 -1.39 11.31
N VAL A 354 1.38 -1.61 10.01
CA VAL A 354 0.32 -2.53 9.54
C VAL A 354 0.66 -3.95 9.96
N PHE A 355 1.89 -4.37 9.68
CA PHE A 355 2.37 -5.68 10.09
C PHE A 355 2.23 -5.90 11.59
N ARG A 356 2.58 -4.91 12.42
CA ARG A 356 2.40 -5.01 13.88
C ARG A 356 0.94 -5.18 14.29
N GLN A 357 0.00 -4.50 13.65
CA GLN A 357 -1.42 -4.65 13.97
C GLN A 357 -1.97 -6.02 13.55
N VAL A 358 -1.61 -6.49 12.36
CA VAL A 358 -2.00 -7.83 11.89
C VAL A 358 -1.34 -8.92 12.73
N ARG A 359 -0.09 -8.72 13.16
CA ARG A 359 0.61 -9.59 14.11
C ARG A 359 -0.18 -9.70 15.40
N GLN A 360 -0.56 -8.58 16.00
CA GLN A 360 -1.34 -8.59 17.25
C GLN A 360 -2.68 -9.32 17.09
N PHE A 361 -3.34 -9.22 15.94
CA PHE A 361 -4.54 -10.00 15.63
C PHE A 361 -4.24 -11.51 15.60
N GLU A 362 -3.21 -11.94 14.86
CA GLU A 362 -2.80 -13.35 14.79
C GLU A 362 -2.38 -13.90 16.18
N GLU A 363 -1.73 -13.07 17.00
CA GLU A 363 -1.37 -13.43 18.38
C GLU A 363 -2.61 -13.62 19.27
N ARG A 364 -3.61 -12.72 19.15
CA ARG A 364 -4.90 -12.83 19.86
C ARG A 364 -5.72 -14.03 19.41
N ASN A 365 -5.70 -14.36 18.12
CA ASN A 365 -6.35 -15.56 17.58
C ASN A 365 -5.79 -16.86 18.18
N ARG A 366 -4.58 -16.81 18.75
CA ARG A 366 -3.95 -17.91 19.50
C ARG A 366 -4.07 -17.74 21.01
N CYS A 367 -5.01 -16.94 21.48
CA CYS A 367 -5.20 -16.61 22.90
C CYS A 367 -3.93 -16.03 23.56
N ASN A 368 -3.05 -15.39 22.77
CA ASN A 368 -1.72 -14.95 23.19
C ASN A 368 -0.80 -16.07 23.71
N LEU A 369 -1.11 -17.34 23.40
CA LEU A 369 -0.27 -18.50 23.70
C LEU A 369 0.68 -18.75 22.52
N LEU A 370 1.73 -17.93 22.46
CA LEU A 370 2.67 -17.94 21.35
C LEU A 370 3.70 -19.05 21.50
N PRO A 371 4.01 -19.76 20.41
CA PRO A 371 5.07 -20.76 20.45
C PRO A 371 6.43 -20.06 20.62
N ARG A 372 7.34 -20.70 21.34
CA ARG A 372 8.72 -20.23 21.44
C ARG A 372 9.42 -20.30 20.08
N THR A 373 9.28 -21.44 19.41
CA THR A 373 9.82 -21.69 18.07
C THR A 373 8.71 -22.06 17.10
N VAL A 374 8.88 -21.65 15.85
CA VAL A 374 7.98 -21.97 14.75
C VAL A 374 8.72 -22.87 13.76
N ILE A 375 8.10 -23.99 13.40
CA ILE A 375 8.64 -24.94 12.43
C ILE A 375 7.70 -24.98 11.22
N ALA A 376 8.26 -24.82 10.03
CA ALA A 376 7.49 -24.85 8.79
C ALA A 376 8.23 -25.61 7.68
N ALA A 377 7.46 -26.18 6.75
CA ALA A 377 8.00 -26.80 5.56
C ALA A 377 8.58 -25.74 4.61
N GLY A 378 9.75 -26.00 4.03
CA GLY A 378 10.39 -25.11 3.08
C GLY A 378 11.84 -25.47 2.80
N THR A 379 12.31 -25.10 1.62
CA THR A 379 13.65 -25.38 1.08
C THR A 379 14.44 -24.08 0.96
N VAL A 380 14.91 -23.55 2.09
CA VAL A 380 15.57 -22.23 2.13
C VAL A 380 17.06 -22.35 1.77
N PHE A 381 17.77 -23.35 2.29
CA PHE A 381 19.23 -23.49 2.19
C PHE A 381 19.67 -24.91 1.76
N ASP A 382 19.03 -25.45 0.72
CA ASP A 382 19.21 -26.84 0.28
C ASP A 382 20.66 -27.16 -0.14
N VAL A 383 21.36 -26.19 -0.72
CA VAL A 383 22.76 -26.36 -1.13
C VAL A 383 23.66 -26.40 0.10
N GLU A 384 23.54 -25.42 0.98
CA GLU A 384 24.41 -25.27 2.14
C GLU A 384 24.21 -26.37 3.19
N ILE A 385 22.98 -26.83 3.40
CA ILE A 385 22.73 -28.01 4.24
C ILE A 385 23.33 -29.27 3.61
N GLY A 386 23.41 -29.32 2.28
CA GLY A 386 24.07 -30.39 1.54
C GLY A 386 25.56 -30.51 1.85
N TRP A 387 26.21 -29.45 2.34
CA TRP A 387 27.62 -29.48 2.73
C TRP A 387 27.85 -30.10 4.11
N LEU A 388 26.94 -29.87 5.05
CA LEU A 388 27.06 -30.39 6.42
C LEU A 388 26.76 -31.89 6.51
N SER A 389 27.36 -32.57 7.48
CA SER A 389 27.05 -33.98 7.76
C SER A 389 25.87 -34.17 8.71
N SER A 390 25.42 -33.11 9.38
CA SER A 390 24.24 -33.11 10.23
C SER A 390 22.94 -33.04 9.42
N PHE A 391 21.83 -33.43 10.06
CA PHE A 391 20.49 -33.33 9.46
C PHE A 391 19.95 -31.89 9.38
N TYR A 392 20.50 -30.98 10.18
CA TYR A 392 20.13 -29.56 10.22
C TYR A 392 21.36 -28.70 10.55
N GLY A 393 21.30 -27.42 10.22
CA GLY A 393 22.38 -26.45 10.47
C GLY A 393 21.85 -25.06 10.75
N SER A 394 22.76 -24.17 11.18
CA SER A 394 22.50 -22.75 11.38
C SER A 394 23.63 -21.91 10.76
N TRP A 395 23.35 -20.63 10.53
CA TRP A 395 24.38 -19.66 10.16
C TRP A 395 25.03 -19.10 11.42
N SER A 396 26.37 -19.11 11.48
CA SER A 396 27.15 -18.43 12.53
C SER A 396 27.65 -17.05 12.12
N GLY A 397 27.52 -16.72 10.84
CA GLY A 397 27.91 -15.45 10.25
C GLY A 397 27.35 -15.33 8.84
N ALA A 398 27.72 -14.26 8.12
CA ALA A 398 27.23 -14.03 6.77
C ALA A 398 27.65 -15.10 5.73
N TYR A 399 28.75 -15.79 6.01
CA TYR A 399 29.40 -16.73 5.09
C TYR A 399 29.61 -18.14 5.67
N THR A 400 29.30 -18.33 6.95
CA THR A 400 29.62 -19.57 7.66
C THR A 400 28.37 -20.31 8.08
N VAL A 401 28.22 -21.53 7.59
CA VAL A 401 27.20 -22.48 8.00
C VAL A 401 27.84 -23.51 8.94
N GLN A 402 27.13 -23.90 9.98
CA GLN A 402 27.63 -24.83 10.99
C GLN A 402 26.55 -25.83 11.43
N SER A 403 27.00 -27.03 11.77
CA SER A 403 26.19 -28.03 12.46
C SER A 403 26.14 -27.76 13.96
N PRO A 404 25.11 -28.24 14.67
CA PRO A 404 25.13 -28.30 16.12
C PRO A 404 26.31 -29.16 16.60
N SER A 405 26.90 -28.80 17.74
CA SER A 405 27.94 -29.61 18.36
C SER A 405 27.34 -30.96 18.80
N MET A 406 27.83 -32.07 18.23
CA MET A 406 27.42 -33.41 18.66
C MET A 406 28.41 -33.93 19.71
N PRO A 407 27.95 -34.34 20.90
CA PRO A 407 28.82 -34.79 21.99
C PRO A 407 29.57 -36.10 21.69
N GLU A 408 29.08 -36.94 20.77
CA GLU A 408 29.73 -38.20 20.36
C GLU A 408 31.01 -38.01 19.52
N MET A 409 31.35 -36.77 19.14
CA MET A 409 32.45 -36.47 18.21
C MET A 409 33.78 -36.06 18.87
N ALA A 410 33.86 -36.06 20.20
CA ALA A 410 35.04 -35.59 20.95
C ALA A 410 36.32 -36.42 20.73
N SER A 411 36.24 -37.62 20.14
CA SER A 411 37.38 -38.50 19.88
C SER A 411 37.98 -38.38 18.47
N LEU A 412 37.47 -37.47 17.62
CA LEU A 412 37.96 -37.28 16.25
C LEU A 412 38.90 -36.07 16.15
N ASN A 413 39.87 -36.17 15.25
CA ASN A 413 40.79 -35.07 14.94
C ASN A 413 40.09 -34.06 14.03
N HIS A 414 40.30 -32.77 14.31
CA HIS A 414 39.75 -31.68 13.51
C HIS A 414 40.76 -31.27 12.44
N PHE A 415 40.27 -31.14 11.21
CA PHE A 415 41.06 -30.70 10.07
C PHE A 415 40.32 -29.60 9.32
N GLU A 416 41.08 -28.76 8.64
CA GLU A 416 40.55 -27.66 7.84
C GLU A 416 41.20 -27.65 6.45
N LEU A 417 40.37 -27.48 5.43
CA LEU A 417 40.77 -27.34 4.04
C LEU A 417 40.37 -25.97 3.52
N ALA A 418 41.25 -25.31 2.78
CA ALA A 418 41.01 -24.03 2.14
C ALA A 418 41.19 -24.13 0.62
N LYS A 419 40.34 -23.41 -0.12
CA LYS A 419 40.50 -23.14 -1.55
C LYS A 419 40.20 -21.67 -1.82
N ARG A 420 41.07 -21.02 -2.58
CA ARG A 420 40.85 -19.66 -3.10
C ARG A 420 40.09 -19.73 -4.41
N ASN A 421 39.29 -18.71 -4.69
CA ASN A 421 38.46 -18.62 -5.89
C ASN A 421 37.56 -19.86 -6.09
N ALA A 422 37.03 -20.38 -4.98
CA ALA A 422 36.16 -21.55 -5.00
C ALA A 422 34.76 -21.17 -5.49
N MET A 423 34.16 -22.04 -6.30
CA MET A 423 32.75 -21.97 -6.67
C MET A 423 31.92 -22.91 -5.79
N ALA A 424 30.60 -22.69 -5.70
CA ALA A 424 29.71 -23.53 -4.90
C ALA A 424 29.80 -25.02 -5.27
N GLU A 425 29.98 -25.33 -6.56
CA GLU A 425 30.16 -26.71 -7.05
C GLU A 425 31.45 -27.37 -6.57
N ASP A 426 32.52 -26.59 -6.38
CA ASP A 426 33.78 -27.11 -5.82
C ASP A 426 33.60 -27.46 -4.34
N VAL A 427 32.82 -26.66 -3.61
CA VAL A 427 32.53 -26.92 -2.20
C VAL A 427 31.67 -28.17 -2.05
N SER A 428 30.62 -28.30 -2.86
CA SER A 428 29.74 -29.48 -2.86
C SER A 428 30.52 -30.76 -3.16
N ARG A 429 31.33 -30.78 -4.22
CA ARG A 429 32.14 -31.95 -4.61
C ARG A 429 33.18 -32.31 -3.55
N CYS A 430 33.86 -31.33 -2.97
CA CYS A 430 34.77 -31.54 -1.84
C CYS A 430 34.04 -32.14 -0.63
N CYS A 431 32.87 -31.60 -0.27
CA CYS A 431 32.08 -32.10 0.85
C CYS A 431 31.60 -33.54 0.63
N ASP A 432 31.12 -33.86 -0.57
CA ASP A 432 30.68 -35.21 -0.92
C ASP A 432 31.85 -36.20 -0.89
N GLY A 433 33.02 -35.80 -1.40
CA GLY A 433 34.25 -36.60 -1.35
C GLY A 433 34.68 -36.94 0.08
N LEU A 434 34.66 -35.95 0.98
CA LEU A 434 34.98 -36.13 2.40
C LEU A 434 33.96 -37.05 3.09
N LYS A 435 32.66 -36.86 2.86
CA LYS A 435 31.60 -37.70 3.41
C LYS A 435 31.70 -39.15 2.96
N ASN A 436 32.01 -39.38 1.68
CA ASN A 436 32.21 -40.72 1.13
C ASN A 436 33.40 -41.46 1.76
N GLN A 437 34.37 -40.72 2.32
CA GLN A 437 35.51 -41.27 3.07
C GLN A 437 35.23 -41.41 4.57
N GLY A 438 33.99 -41.19 4.99
CA GLY A 438 33.57 -41.29 6.39
C GLY A 438 33.97 -40.09 7.26
N CYS A 439 34.33 -38.95 6.65
CA CYS A 439 34.55 -37.71 7.39
C CYS A 439 33.24 -37.02 7.74
N LEU A 440 33.24 -36.32 8.87
CA LEU A 440 32.09 -35.56 9.34
C LEU A 440 32.37 -34.07 9.19
N ILE A 441 31.60 -33.40 8.33
CA ILE A 441 31.72 -31.97 8.06
C ILE A 441 30.86 -31.20 9.06
N GLU A 442 31.52 -30.36 9.85
CA GLU A 442 30.91 -29.58 10.94
C GLU A 442 30.63 -28.14 10.50
N ARG A 443 31.56 -27.53 9.78
CA ARG A 443 31.47 -26.10 9.45
C ARG A 443 32.02 -25.83 8.07
N VAL A 444 31.33 -24.98 7.32
CA VAL A 444 31.77 -24.51 6.01
C VAL A 444 31.65 -23.00 5.97
N THR A 445 32.75 -22.33 5.65
CA THR A 445 32.78 -20.89 5.34
C THR A 445 32.95 -20.73 3.84
N PHE A 446 32.00 -20.09 3.18
CA PHE A 446 32.00 -19.93 1.73
C PHE A 446 31.60 -18.52 1.32
N ALA A 447 32.46 -17.90 0.53
CA ALA A 447 32.19 -16.66 -0.19
C ALA A 447 32.47 -16.89 -1.66
N ASP A 448 31.44 -16.77 -2.49
CA ASP A 448 31.46 -17.12 -3.91
C ASP A 448 32.56 -16.36 -4.67
N GLY A 449 33.38 -17.10 -5.42
CA GLY A 449 34.51 -16.56 -6.19
C GLY A 449 35.67 -16.03 -5.35
N ALA A 450 35.61 -16.11 -4.01
CA ALA A 450 36.64 -15.60 -3.11
C ALA A 450 37.35 -16.70 -2.33
N ILE A 451 36.64 -17.40 -1.44
CA ILE A 451 37.24 -18.39 -0.54
C ILE A 451 36.22 -19.45 -0.10
N ALA A 452 36.70 -20.68 0.02
CA ALA A 452 36.04 -21.76 0.74
C ALA A 452 36.96 -22.30 1.84
N LEU A 453 36.42 -22.44 3.05
CA LEU A 453 37.02 -23.14 4.18
C LEU A 453 36.07 -24.26 4.61
N VAL A 454 36.55 -25.49 4.61
CA VAL A 454 35.79 -26.68 5.02
C VAL A 454 36.45 -27.27 6.25
N GLN A 455 35.77 -27.19 7.38
CA GLN A 455 36.18 -27.77 8.65
C GLN A 455 35.44 -29.10 8.87
N PHE A 456 36.21 -30.15 9.08
CA PHE A 456 35.71 -31.52 9.21
C PHE A 456 36.49 -32.31 10.25
N MET A 457 35.87 -33.40 10.70
CA MET A 457 36.41 -34.34 11.65
C MET A 457 36.67 -35.69 10.99
N CYS A 458 37.83 -36.26 11.26
CA CYS A 458 38.21 -37.59 10.82
C CYS A 458 39.14 -38.28 11.84
N LYS A 459 39.28 -39.61 11.75
CA LYS A 459 40.24 -40.36 12.59
C LYS A 459 41.68 -39.99 12.24
N GLU A 460 41.97 -39.92 10.95
CA GLU A 460 43.31 -39.68 10.42
C GLU A 460 43.27 -38.59 9.34
N ARG A 461 44.43 -37.97 9.08
CA ARG A 461 44.55 -36.96 8.02
C ARG A 461 44.49 -37.65 6.67
N LEU A 462 43.53 -37.27 5.83
CA LEU A 462 43.39 -37.82 4.49
C LEU A 462 44.51 -37.33 3.55
N PRO A 463 44.97 -38.16 2.60
CA PRO A 463 45.83 -37.71 1.52
C PRO A 463 45.10 -36.68 0.65
N LEU A 464 45.81 -35.63 0.21
CA LEU A 464 45.25 -34.61 -0.69
C LEU A 464 44.79 -35.18 -2.04
N GLU A 465 45.31 -36.32 -2.47
CA GLU A 465 44.86 -37.02 -3.68
C GLU A 465 43.42 -37.56 -3.54
N CYS A 466 42.98 -37.79 -2.30
CA CYS A 466 41.62 -38.20 -1.98
C CYS A 466 40.66 -37.01 -1.84
N VAL A 467 41.18 -35.78 -1.80
CA VAL A 467 40.42 -34.54 -1.67
C VAL A 467 40.48 -33.82 -3.02
N GLU A 468 39.37 -33.25 -3.47
CA GLU A 468 39.27 -32.69 -4.81
C GLU A 468 40.35 -31.65 -5.16
N SER A 469 40.78 -31.61 -6.42
CA SER A 469 41.87 -30.78 -6.92
C SER A 469 41.68 -29.29 -6.57
N GLY A 470 42.65 -28.74 -5.82
CA GLY A 470 42.76 -27.31 -5.53
C GLY A 470 42.43 -26.90 -4.09
N PHE A 471 41.97 -27.83 -3.24
CA PHE A 471 41.93 -27.60 -1.78
C PHE A 471 43.29 -27.93 -1.16
N SER A 472 43.69 -27.15 -0.16
CA SER A 472 44.92 -27.34 0.62
C SER A 472 44.61 -27.30 2.11
N TYR A 473 45.29 -28.12 2.90
CA TYR A 473 45.14 -28.07 4.36
C TYR A 473 45.59 -26.71 4.92
N VAL A 474 44.78 -26.16 5.81
CA VAL A 474 45.17 -25.03 6.65
C VAL A 474 45.92 -25.62 7.84
N ASN A 475 47.18 -25.23 8.01
CA ASN A 475 48.01 -25.66 9.15
C ASN A 475 47.75 -24.79 10.38
#